data_AF-A0A2D5G7Z7-F1
#
_entry.id   AF-A0A2D5G7Z7-F1
#
_cell.length_a   1.000
_cell.length_b   1.000
_cell.length_c   1.000
_cell.angle_alpha   90.00
_cell.angle_beta   90.00
_cell.angle_gamma   90.00
#
_symmetry.space_group_name_H-M   'P 1'
#
loop_
_entity.id
_entity.type
_entity.pdbx_description
1 polymer ?
#
loop_
_entity_poly.entity_id
_entity_poly.type
_entity_poly.pdbx_seq_one_letter_code
_entity_poly.pdbx_strand_id
1 'polypeptide(L)'
;MKNKLYFKNFVQEKEFTKKSKGFLAKKFEKVIKQISQEIDKSSKTLNVLSKKFKFNFDLKDLQKYKKYNTIALIGMGGSILGSEAIHSFLEKRIKKKVYFFNNLNEDKIFNFKKKNKLIKNSFYYHIKIWKYCRNDI
;
A
#
# COMPACT_ATOMS: atom_id res chain seq x y z
N MET A 1 2.42 20.10 -20.96
CA MET A 1 3.68 19.53 -21.48
C MET A 1 3.49 18.02 -21.67
N LYS A 2 3.57 17.52 -22.91
CA LYS A 2 3.48 16.08 -23.21
C LYS A 2 4.84 15.45 -22.89
N ASN A 3 5.00 14.86 -21.72
CA ASN A 3 6.16 14.01 -21.44
C ASN A 3 6.04 12.76 -22.33
N LYS A 4 6.73 12.76 -23.48
CA LYS A 4 6.99 11.53 -24.24
C LYS A 4 7.90 10.66 -23.38
N LEU A 5 7.30 9.77 -22.59
CA LEU A 5 8.04 8.74 -21.86
C LEU A 5 8.65 7.79 -22.90
N TYR A 6 9.93 8.00 -23.21
CA TYR A 6 10.71 7.07 -24.00
C TYR A 6 11.10 5.90 -23.10
N PHE A 7 10.30 4.84 -23.13
CA PHE A 7 10.69 3.57 -22.52
C PHE A 7 11.76 2.93 -23.41
N LYS A 8 13.02 3.27 -23.15
CA LYS A 8 14.16 2.58 -23.77
C LYS A 8 14.28 1.23 -23.07
N ASN A 9 13.71 0.19 -23.68
CA ASN A 9 13.78 -1.15 -23.12
C ASN A 9 15.24 -1.63 -23.21
N PHE A 10 15.96 -1.62 -22.09
CA PHE A 10 17.35 -2.09 -22.02
C PHE A 10 17.46 -3.61 -22.10
N VAL A 11 16.33 -4.31 -22.02
CA VAL A 11 16.24 -5.74 -22.23
C VAL A 11 16.35 -6.01 -23.73
N GLN A 12 17.53 -6.44 -24.18
CA GLN A 12 17.74 -6.77 -25.59
C GLN A 12 16.94 -8.04 -25.94
N GLU A 13 16.04 -7.98 -26.93
CA GLU A 13 15.21 -9.13 -27.35
C GLU A 13 16.03 -10.37 -27.74
N LYS A 14 17.26 -10.13 -28.22
CA LYS A 14 18.25 -11.16 -28.58
C LYS A 14 18.76 -11.99 -27.39
N GLU A 15 18.61 -11.52 -26.15
CA GLU A 15 18.94 -12.32 -24.96
C GLU A 15 17.81 -13.31 -24.58
N PHE A 16 16.58 -13.06 -25.03
CA PHE A 16 15.46 -13.99 -24.84
C PHE A 16 15.43 -15.02 -25.97
N THR A 17 16.34 -15.99 -25.92
CA THR A 17 16.31 -17.16 -26.81
C THR A 17 14.95 -17.88 -26.71
N LYS A 18 14.40 -18.40 -27.83
CA LYS A 18 13.10 -19.14 -27.83
C LYS A 18 13.06 -20.28 -26.79
N LYS A 19 14.21 -20.87 -26.49
CA LYS A 19 14.38 -21.93 -25.47
C LYS A 19 14.19 -21.42 -24.04
N SER A 20 14.67 -20.21 -23.71
CA SER A 20 14.47 -19.61 -22.39
C SER A 20 13.02 -19.18 -22.16
N LYS A 21 12.32 -18.72 -23.20
CA LYS A 21 10.88 -18.37 -23.12
C LYS A 21 10.02 -19.56 -22.67
N GLY A 22 10.22 -20.75 -23.24
CA GLY A 22 9.45 -21.95 -22.87
C GLY A 22 9.70 -22.41 -21.42
N PHE A 23 10.96 -22.33 -20.95
CA PHE A 23 11.31 -22.66 -19.57
C PHE A 23 10.73 -21.65 -18.57
N LEU A 24 10.87 -20.35 -18.86
CA LEU A 24 10.32 -19.28 -18.02
C LEU A 24 8.80 -19.35 -17.95
N ALA A 25 8.12 -19.63 -19.07
CA ALA A 25 6.68 -19.84 -19.10
C ALA A 25 6.24 -20.98 -18.17
N LYS A 26 6.90 -22.15 -18.26
CA LYS A 26 6.64 -23.28 -17.36
C LYS A 26 6.89 -22.95 -15.88
N LYS A 27 7.96 -22.20 -15.59
CA LYS A 27 8.27 -21.75 -14.22
C LYS A 27 7.19 -20.78 -13.71
N PHE A 28 6.74 -19.86 -14.56
CA PHE A 28 5.69 -18.92 -14.24
C PHE A 28 4.35 -19.61 -13.98
N GLU A 29 3.94 -20.55 -14.85
CA GLU A 29 2.73 -21.36 -14.65
C GLU A 29 2.77 -22.13 -13.33
N LYS A 30 3.92 -22.72 -12.97
CA LYS A 30 4.10 -23.39 -11.68
C LYS A 30 3.91 -22.43 -10.51
N VAL A 31 4.51 -21.24 -10.58
CA VAL A 31 4.38 -20.22 -9.53
C VAL A 31 2.93 -19.73 -9.42
N ILE A 32 2.25 -19.46 -10.53
CA ILE A 32 0.83 -19.06 -10.54
C ILE A 32 -0.05 -20.14 -9.92
N LYS A 33 0.18 -21.41 -10.27
CA LYS A 33 -0.54 -22.54 -9.67
C LYS A 33 -0.32 -22.62 -8.16
N GLN A 34 0.92 -22.44 -7.71
CA GLN A 34 1.25 -22.40 -6.28
C GLN A 34 0.55 -21.23 -5.57
N ILE A 35 0.62 -20.03 -6.13
CA ILE A 35 -0.06 -18.83 -5.60
C ILE A 35 -1.57 -19.09 -5.48
N SER A 36 -2.20 -19.64 -6.53
CA SER A 36 -3.64 -19.95 -6.50
C SER A 36 -4.00 -20.96 -5.41
N GLN A 37 -3.12 -21.91 -5.10
CA GLN A 37 -3.33 -22.88 -4.02
C GLN A 37 -3.08 -22.29 -2.63
N GLU A 38 -2.20 -21.30 -2.52
CA GLU A 38 -1.85 -20.66 -1.25
C GLU A 38 -2.78 -19.51 -0.87
N ILE A 39 -3.38 -18.81 -1.83
CA ILE A 39 -4.31 -17.71 -1.58
C ILE A 39 -5.44 -18.14 -0.64
N ASP A 40 -6.02 -19.31 -0.80
CA ASP A 40 -7.13 -19.73 0.07
C ASP A 40 -6.70 -20.34 1.41
N LYS A 41 -5.40 -20.47 1.68
CA LYS A 41 -4.87 -21.04 2.93
C LYS A 41 -4.61 -19.95 3.97
N SER A 42 -5.39 -19.93 5.04
CA SER A 42 -5.29 -18.93 6.12
C SER A 42 -3.91 -18.82 6.78
N SER A 43 -3.10 -19.89 6.77
CA SER A 43 -1.74 -19.90 7.31
C SER A 43 -0.72 -19.16 6.43
N LYS A 44 -1.09 -18.77 5.21
CA LYS A 44 -0.19 -18.12 4.25
C LYS A 44 -0.48 -16.63 4.18
N THR A 45 0.57 -15.83 4.06
CA THR A 45 0.46 -14.37 3.90
C THR A 45 -0.36 -13.98 2.66
N LEU A 46 -0.31 -14.78 1.60
CA LEU A 46 -1.11 -14.57 0.38
C LEU A 46 -2.62 -14.62 0.63
N ASN A 47 -3.06 -15.15 1.78
CA ASN A 47 -4.47 -15.17 2.14
C ASN A 47 -5.11 -13.80 2.27
N VAL A 48 -4.34 -12.75 2.52
CA VAL A 48 -4.83 -11.36 2.51
C VAL A 48 -5.45 -10.98 1.16
N LEU A 49 -5.08 -11.67 0.07
CA LEU A 49 -5.63 -11.47 -1.27
C LEU A 49 -6.82 -12.39 -1.60
N SER A 50 -7.19 -13.31 -0.69
CA SER A 50 -8.32 -14.22 -0.91
C SER A 50 -9.64 -13.46 -0.85
N LYS A 51 -10.59 -13.87 -1.68
CA LYS A 51 -11.99 -13.42 -1.60
C LYS A 51 -12.65 -13.80 -0.26
N LYS A 52 -12.11 -14.80 0.44
CA LYS A 52 -12.60 -15.29 1.74
C LYS A 52 -11.94 -14.58 2.92
N PHE A 53 -10.97 -13.70 2.69
CA PHE A 53 -10.27 -12.99 3.75
C PHE A 53 -11.25 -12.12 4.55
N LYS A 54 -11.26 -12.29 5.87
CA LYS A 54 -12.07 -11.49 6.79
C LYS A 54 -11.19 -10.47 7.48
N PHE A 55 -11.49 -9.19 7.29
CA PHE A 55 -10.85 -8.12 8.05
C PHE A 55 -11.19 -8.24 9.54
N ASN A 56 -10.25 -7.85 10.39
CA ASN A 56 -10.46 -7.77 11.85
C ASN A 56 -11.26 -6.50 12.26
N PHE A 57 -11.86 -5.80 11.30
CA PHE A 57 -12.67 -4.60 11.50
C PHE A 57 -13.86 -4.59 10.55
N ASP A 58 -14.95 -3.91 10.93
CA ASP A 58 -16.10 -3.72 10.06
C ASP A 58 -15.85 -2.54 9.09
N LEU A 59 -16.18 -2.72 7.81
CA LEU A 59 -16.13 -1.65 6.81
C LEU A 59 -17.08 -0.49 7.16
N LYS A 60 -18.13 -0.74 7.94
CA LYS A 60 -19.02 0.31 8.47
C LYS A 60 -18.26 1.29 9.36
N ASP A 61 -17.29 0.83 10.14
CA ASP A 61 -16.45 1.69 10.96
C ASP A 61 -15.62 2.67 10.14
N LEU A 62 -15.32 2.34 8.88
CA LEU A 62 -14.61 3.23 7.97
C LEU A 62 -15.49 4.39 7.46
N GLN A 63 -16.82 4.25 7.51
CA GLN A 63 -17.73 5.29 7.03
C GLN A 63 -17.60 6.60 7.81
N LYS A 64 -17.34 6.53 9.12
CA LYS A 64 -17.14 7.72 9.97
C LYS A 64 -15.95 8.58 9.52
N TYR A 65 -15.01 7.99 8.77
CA TYR A 65 -13.86 8.69 8.23
C TYR A 65 -14.09 9.29 6.83
N LYS A 66 -15.21 8.96 6.17
CA LYS A 66 -15.54 9.51 4.85
C LYS A 66 -15.69 11.03 4.88
N LYS A 67 -16.23 11.60 5.97
CA LYS A 67 -16.44 13.05 6.16
C LYS A 67 -15.17 13.92 6.13
N TYR A 68 -14.01 13.31 6.37
CA TYR A 68 -12.75 14.05 6.42
C TYR A 68 -12.13 14.20 5.03
N ASN A 69 -11.93 15.44 4.59
CA ASN A 69 -11.28 15.76 3.32
C ASN A 69 -9.74 15.70 3.40
N THR A 70 -9.22 15.70 4.63
CA THR A 70 -7.78 15.62 4.92
C THR A 70 -7.50 14.39 5.78
N ILE A 71 -6.48 13.62 5.40
CA ILE A 71 -5.99 12.43 6.09
C ILE A 71 -4.52 12.64 6.42
N ALA A 72 -4.14 12.45 7.69
CA ALA A 72 -2.74 12.40 8.11
C ALA A 72 -2.39 10.95 8.46
N LEU A 73 -1.44 10.39 7.71
CA LEU A 73 -0.88 9.05 7.93
C LEU A 73 0.49 9.18 8.57
N ILE A 74 0.66 8.54 9.73
CA ILE A 74 1.91 8.54 10.50
C ILE A 74 2.40 7.10 10.58
N GLY A 75 3.62 6.85 10.13
CA GLY A 75 4.21 5.52 10.16
C GLY A 75 5.69 5.56 9.83
N MET A 76 6.37 4.44 10.06
CA MET A 76 7.80 4.30 9.76
C MET A 76 8.02 3.10 8.84
N GLY A 77 9.12 3.12 8.09
CA GLY A 77 9.57 1.99 7.26
C GLY A 77 8.57 1.58 6.18
N GLY A 78 8.46 0.27 5.94
CA GLY A 78 7.64 -0.28 4.86
C GLY A 78 6.15 0.05 4.96
N SER A 79 5.63 0.33 6.16
CA SER A 79 4.22 0.67 6.34
C SER A 79 3.85 2.01 5.69
N ILE A 80 4.67 3.05 5.90
CA ILE A 80 4.42 4.37 5.30
C ILE A 80 4.76 4.35 3.81
N LEU A 81 5.86 3.70 3.43
CA LEU A 81 6.27 3.58 2.02
C LEU A 81 5.24 2.81 1.18
N GLY A 82 4.69 1.71 1.72
CA GLY A 82 3.62 0.96 1.07
C GLY A 82 2.34 1.78 0.92
N SER A 83 1.99 2.57 1.95
CA SER A 83 0.83 3.46 1.91
C SER A 83 1.00 4.58 0.87
N GLU A 84 2.20 5.17 0.78
CA GLU A 84 2.57 6.17 -0.23
C GLU A 84 2.51 5.57 -1.64
N ALA A 85 3.01 4.35 -1.83
CA ALA A 85 2.97 3.66 -3.12
C ALA A 85 1.53 3.40 -3.60
N ILE A 86 0.65 2.92 -2.70
CA ILE A 86 -0.78 2.73 -3.01
C ILE A 86 -1.45 4.07 -3.33
N HIS A 87 -1.15 5.11 -2.55
CA HIS A 87 -1.70 6.45 -2.79
C HIS A 87 -1.26 6.99 -4.15
N SER A 88 0.03 6.90 -4.49
CA SER A 88 0.56 7.34 -5.79
C SER A 88 -0.11 6.59 -6.95
N PHE A 89 -0.34 5.28 -6.81
CA PHE A 89 -1.05 4.49 -7.81
C PHE A 89 -2.52 4.92 -7.97
N LEU A 90 -3.19 5.29 -6.88
CA LEU A 90 -4.61 5.65 -6.85
C LEU A 90 -4.87 7.16 -6.81
N GLU A 91 -3.85 7.99 -7.02
CA GLU A 91 -3.91 9.44 -6.80
C GLU A 91 -5.05 10.08 -7.59
N LYS A 92 -5.23 9.65 -8.84
CA LYS A 92 -6.31 10.15 -9.71
C LYS A 92 -7.73 9.85 -9.19
N ARG A 93 -7.88 8.80 -8.37
CA ARG A 93 -9.18 8.38 -7.81
C ARG A 93 -9.41 8.96 -6.41
N ILE A 94 -8.34 9.20 -5.65
CA ILE A 94 -8.41 9.71 -4.27
C ILE A 94 -8.53 11.24 -4.31
N LYS A 95 -9.73 11.76 -4.03
CA LYS A 95 -9.98 13.21 -3.98
C LYS A 95 -9.57 13.89 -2.65
N LYS A 96 -9.12 13.10 -1.67
CA LYS A 96 -8.78 13.58 -0.33
C LYS A 96 -7.32 14.02 -0.28
N LYS A 97 -7.02 15.07 0.50
CA LYS A 97 -5.65 15.50 0.76
C LYS A 97 -5.01 14.55 1.76
N VAL A 98 -3.95 13.85 1.37
CA VAL A 98 -3.23 12.91 2.24
C VAL A 98 -1.85 13.47 2.57
N TYR A 99 -1.52 13.49 3.85
CA TYR A 99 -0.20 13.88 4.37
C TYR A 99 0.47 12.64 4.96
N PHE A 100 1.71 12.41 4.57
CA PHE A 100 2.51 11.29 5.05
C PHE A 100 3.60 11.81 5.99
N PHE A 101 3.65 11.25 7.19
CA PHE A 101 4.67 11.50 8.19
C PHE A 101 5.48 10.22 8.35
N ASN A 102 6.60 10.17 7.64
CA ASN A 102 7.52 9.03 7.59
C ASN A 102 8.49 8.97 8.78
N ASN A 103 8.58 10.05 9.55
CA ASN A 103 9.38 10.16 10.76
C ASN A 103 8.48 10.65 11.91
N LEU A 104 8.68 10.09 13.10
CA LEU A 104 8.00 10.51 14.33
C LEU A 104 8.61 11.81 14.89
N ASN A 105 8.86 12.79 14.01
CA ASN A 105 9.28 14.11 14.44
C ASN A 105 8.06 14.83 15.05
N GLU A 106 8.04 14.89 16.37
CA GLU A 106 6.94 15.45 17.15
C GLU A 106 6.67 16.92 16.81
N ASP A 107 7.71 17.73 16.59
CA ASP A 107 7.56 19.14 16.24
C ASP A 107 6.83 19.33 14.92
N LYS A 108 7.16 18.51 13.90
CA LYS A 108 6.48 18.55 12.59
C LYS A 108 5.01 18.16 12.74
N ILE A 109 4.72 17.13 13.52
CA ILE A 109 3.35 16.66 13.76
C ILE A 109 2.57 17.72 14.56
N PHE A 110 3.18 18.32 15.59
CA PHE A 110 2.58 19.36 16.42
C PHE A 110 2.31 20.63 15.64
N ASN A 111 3.28 21.09 14.85
CA ASN A 111 3.12 22.25 13.97
C ASN A 111 2.05 22.02 12.90
N PHE A 112 2.01 20.82 12.32
CA PHE A 112 0.92 20.43 11.42
C PHE A 112 -0.44 20.47 12.14
N LYS A 113 -0.54 19.92 13.35
CA LYS A 113 -1.77 19.94 14.15
C LYS A 113 -2.19 21.36 14.52
N LYS A 114 -1.26 22.25 14.85
CA LYS A 114 -1.52 23.67 15.18
C LYS A 114 -1.97 24.45 13.96
N LYS A 115 -1.32 24.27 12.81
CA LYS A 115 -1.69 24.91 11.53
C LYS A 115 -3.03 24.42 11.00
N ASN A 116 -3.34 23.13 11.18
CA ASN A 116 -4.60 22.53 10.78
C ASN A 116 -5.69 22.58 11.86
N LYS A 117 -5.44 23.19 13.03
CA LYS A 117 -6.41 23.38 14.13
C LYS A 117 -7.58 24.31 13.74
N LEU A 118 -7.49 25.00 12.59
CA LEU A 118 -8.58 25.75 11.95
C LEU A 118 -9.53 24.87 11.12
N ILE A 119 -9.24 23.58 10.93
CA ILE A 119 -10.08 22.65 10.19
C ILE A 119 -10.61 21.61 11.19
N LYS A 120 -11.85 21.80 11.67
CA LYS A 120 -12.62 20.87 12.54
C LYS A 120 -12.74 19.41 12.00
N ASN A 121 -12.18 19.12 10.82
CA ASN A 121 -12.37 17.92 10.02
C ASN A 121 -11.05 17.23 9.59
N SER A 122 -10.05 17.07 10.47
CA SER A 122 -8.85 16.25 10.18
C SER A 122 -8.78 15.03 11.09
N PHE A 123 -8.66 13.84 10.50
CA PHE A 123 -8.52 12.57 11.23
C PHE A 123 -7.06 12.13 11.29
N TYR A 124 -6.58 11.82 12.50
CA TYR A 124 -5.23 11.33 12.76
C TYR A 124 -5.28 9.80 12.88
N TYR A 125 -4.79 9.08 11.88
CA TYR A 125 -4.50 7.65 12.04
C TYR A 125 -3.09 7.55 12.62
N HIS A 126 -2.98 7.30 13.93
CA HIS A 126 -1.81 6.62 14.44
C HIS A 126 -1.93 5.20 13.91
N ILE A 127 -1.07 4.82 12.97
CA ILE A 127 -0.98 3.45 12.50
C ILE A 127 -0.59 2.61 13.74
N LYS A 128 -1.61 2.02 14.37
CA LYS A 128 -1.50 1.11 15.51
C LYS A 128 -0.96 -0.25 15.05
N ILE A 129 -0.12 -0.28 14.01
CA ILE A 129 0.65 -1.46 13.60
C ILE A 129 1.71 -1.77 14.67
N TRP A 130 2.22 -0.75 15.38
CA TRP A 130 3.26 -0.97 16.39
C TRP A 130 2.77 -1.68 17.66
N LYS A 131 1.48 -1.58 18.00
CA LYS A 131 0.92 -2.27 19.18
C LYS A 131 0.55 -3.73 18.91
N TYR A 132 0.42 -4.13 17.64
CA TYR A 132 0.21 -5.54 17.28
C TYR A 132 1.52 -6.27 17.02
N CYS A 133 2.52 -5.64 16.38
CA CYS A 133 3.80 -6.30 16.10
C CYS A 133 4.73 -6.49 17.31
N ARG A 134 4.42 -5.92 18.49
CA ARG A 134 5.22 -6.11 19.72
C ARG A 134 4.76 -7.29 20.58
N ASN A 135 3.57 -7.84 20.32
CA ASN A 135 3.09 -9.02 21.05
C ASN A 135 3.54 -10.35 20.43
N ASP A 136 4.30 -10.32 19.34
CA ASP A 136 4.81 -11.49 18.62
C ASP A 136 6.36 -11.52 18.53
N ILE A 137 7.07 -10.89 19.49
CA ILE A 137 8.52 -11.02 19.68
C ILE A 137 8.81 -11.39 21.13
#